data_AF-A0A2H9U980-F1
#
_entry.id   AF-A0A2H9U980-F1
#
_cell.length_a   1.000
_cell.length_b   1.000
_cell.length_c   1.000
_cell.angle_alpha   90.00
_cell.angle_beta   90.00
_cell.angle_gamma   90.00
#
_symmetry.space_group_name_H-M   'P 1'
#
loop_
_entity.id
_entity.type
_entity.pdbx_description
1 polymer ?
#
loop_
_entity_poly.entity_id
_entity_poly.type
_entity_poly.pdbx_seq_one_letter_code
_entity_poly.pdbx_strand_id
1 'polypeptide(L)'
;MQKRWDQARIQALQSDASENIESYRDQDDPKGLEQFTNQMKAMLLADMSMLEFMPEYLPLALYGRVQFPPKAKGQWHTWLASGEQPSWDEFKVTVAFSNAALPLVKAVRAQSEDQLMEACAVLFLLCHPKENPLLRGNHRADNELRDDEDDDGEDADADYHGGNDRDGDGDGDDQGDHDMYDEVRF
;
A
#
# COMPACT_ATOMS: atom_id res chain seq x y z
N MET A 1 14.38 -26.76 2.51
CA MET A 1 14.46 -25.75 1.42
C MET A 1 13.44 -24.67 1.74
N GLN A 2 13.87 -23.42 1.73
CA GLN A 2 12.99 -22.28 1.94
C GLN A 2 12.15 -22.07 0.67
N LYS A 3 10.82 -21.99 0.82
CA LYS A 3 9.93 -21.76 -0.32
C LYS A 3 10.12 -20.34 -0.86
N ARG A 4 9.80 -20.14 -2.13
CA ARG A 4 9.88 -18.83 -2.78
C ARG A 4 8.51 -18.40 -3.26
N TRP A 5 8.28 -17.10 -3.22
CA TRP A 5 7.09 -16.49 -3.80
C TRP A 5 7.10 -16.61 -5.32
N ASP A 6 5.93 -16.88 -5.88
CA ASP A 6 5.66 -16.57 -7.28
C ASP A 6 5.29 -15.08 -7.38
N GLN A 7 6.30 -14.23 -7.62
CA GLN A 7 6.12 -12.79 -7.65
C GLN A 7 5.18 -12.33 -8.76
N ALA A 8 5.17 -13.01 -9.91
CA ALA A 8 4.29 -12.69 -11.02
C ALA A 8 2.82 -12.95 -10.64
N ARG A 9 2.56 -14.08 -9.97
CA ARG A 9 1.24 -14.41 -9.45
C ARG A 9 0.77 -13.43 -8.36
N ILE A 10 1.64 -13.07 -7.42
CA ILE A 10 1.31 -12.07 -6.38
C ILE A 10 0.93 -10.72 -7.01
N GLN A 11 1.68 -10.26 -8.02
CA GLN A 11 1.38 -9.00 -8.71
C GLN A 11 0.05 -9.07 -9.48
N ALA A 12 -0.22 -10.18 -10.18
CA ALA A 12 -1.50 -10.38 -10.86
C ALA A 12 -2.67 -10.31 -9.88
N LEU A 13 -2.59 -11.08 -8.78
CA LEU A 13 -3.60 -11.07 -7.72
C LEU A 13 -3.76 -9.70 -7.07
N GLN A 14 -2.67 -8.95 -6.91
CA GLN A 14 -2.71 -7.59 -6.40
C GLN A 14 -3.47 -6.67 -7.36
N SER A 15 -3.19 -6.73 -8.66
CA SER A 15 -3.89 -5.93 -9.69
C SER A 15 -5.38 -6.25 -9.68
N ASP A 16 -5.73 -7.53 -9.83
CA ASP A 16 -7.12 -7.98 -9.91
C ASP A 16 -7.92 -7.61 -8.65
N ALA A 17 -7.33 -7.81 -7.47
CA ALA A 17 -7.97 -7.43 -6.22
C ALA A 17 -8.06 -5.90 -6.06
N SER A 18 -7.07 -5.13 -6.51
CA SER A 18 -7.08 -3.67 -6.43
C SER A 18 -8.19 -3.06 -7.27
N GLU A 19 -8.35 -3.51 -8.52
CA GLU A 19 -9.40 -3.04 -9.44
C GLU A 19 -10.80 -3.29 -8.87
N ASN A 20 -11.00 -4.47 -8.26
CA ASN A 20 -12.23 -4.78 -7.56
C ASN A 20 -12.45 -3.85 -6.36
N ILE A 21 -11.46 -3.68 -5.48
CA ILE A 21 -11.60 -2.82 -4.29
C ILE A 21 -11.93 -1.38 -4.67
N GLU A 22 -11.24 -0.84 -5.68
CA GLU A 22 -11.45 0.54 -6.15
C GLU A 22 -12.85 0.75 -6.70
N SER A 23 -13.40 -0.25 -7.41
CA SER A 23 -14.76 -0.21 -7.95
C SER A 23 -15.86 -0.11 -6.87
N TYR A 24 -15.57 -0.52 -5.63
CA TYR A 24 -16.49 -0.42 -4.48
C TYR A 24 -16.08 0.64 -3.45
N ARG A 25 -15.02 1.42 -3.70
CA ARG A 25 -14.63 2.58 -2.90
C ARG A 25 -15.36 3.82 -3.38
N ASP A 26 -16.68 3.75 -3.37
CA ASP A 26 -17.54 4.91 -3.62
C ASP A 26 -17.63 5.77 -2.34
N GLN A 27 -17.44 7.09 -2.47
CA GLN A 27 -17.61 8.02 -1.35
C GLN A 27 -19.09 8.15 -0.95
N ASP A 28 -20.00 7.90 -1.89
CA ASP A 28 -21.45 7.97 -1.67
C ASP A 28 -22.02 6.67 -1.08
N ASP A 29 -21.30 5.55 -1.15
CA ASP A 29 -21.62 4.30 -0.46
C ASP A 29 -20.45 3.79 0.42
N PRO A 30 -20.27 4.35 1.63
CA PRO A 30 -19.19 3.96 2.54
C PRO A 30 -19.29 2.51 3.02
N LYS A 31 -20.41 1.81 2.79
CA LYS A 31 -20.60 0.40 3.17
C LYS A 31 -20.44 -0.57 2.01
N GLY A 32 -20.37 -0.10 0.76
CA GLY A 32 -20.30 -0.93 -0.44
C GLY A 32 -19.15 -1.93 -0.37
N LEU A 33 -17.94 -1.45 -0.05
CA LEU A 33 -16.77 -2.31 0.09
C LEU A 33 -16.90 -3.35 1.22
N GLU A 34 -17.47 -2.98 2.36
CA GLU A 34 -17.66 -3.92 3.46
C GLU A 34 -18.66 -5.03 3.07
N GLN A 35 -19.76 -4.66 2.40
CA GLN A 35 -20.77 -5.60 1.91
C GLN A 35 -20.19 -6.54 0.85
N PHE A 36 -19.47 -6.00 -0.12
CA PHE A 36 -18.78 -6.78 -1.16
C PHE A 36 -17.83 -7.81 -0.56
N THR A 37 -16.95 -7.40 0.35
CA THR A 37 -15.99 -8.32 0.97
C THR A 37 -16.67 -9.34 1.89
N ASN A 38 -17.79 -8.99 2.53
CA ASN A 38 -18.63 -9.93 3.27
C ASN A 38 -19.29 -10.97 2.35
N GLN A 39 -19.75 -10.56 1.16
CA GLN A 39 -20.29 -11.45 0.14
C GLN A 39 -19.21 -12.42 -0.37
N MET A 40 -18.00 -11.94 -0.68
CA MET A 40 -16.88 -12.80 -1.08
C MET A 40 -16.59 -13.85 0.00
N LYS A 41 -16.52 -13.44 1.27
CA LYS A 41 -16.35 -14.36 2.39
C LYS A 41 -17.45 -15.42 2.45
N ALA A 42 -18.71 -15.03 2.28
CA ALA A 42 -19.84 -15.95 2.31
C ALA A 42 -19.79 -16.96 1.16
N MET A 43 -19.44 -16.52 -0.05
CA MET A 43 -19.28 -17.39 -1.21
C MET A 43 -18.16 -18.40 -1.01
N LEU A 44 -16.98 -17.96 -0.56
CA LEU A 44 -15.85 -18.87 -0.29
C LEU A 44 -16.13 -19.88 0.82
N LEU A 45 -16.91 -19.50 1.83
CA LEU A 45 -17.33 -20.43 2.88
C LEU A 45 -18.37 -21.44 2.38
N ALA A 46 -19.16 -21.09 1.37
CA ALA A 46 -20.11 -22.00 0.74
C ALA A 46 -19.41 -22.96 -0.23
N ASP A 47 -18.42 -22.48 -0.98
CA ASP A 47 -17.64 -23.25 -1.94
C ASP A 47 -16.20 -22.75 -2.06
N MET A 48 -15.26 -23.47 -1.43
CA MET A 48 -13.84 -23.13 -1.46
C MET A 48 -13.17 -23.48 -2.80
N SER A 49 -13.78 -24.38 -3.61
CA SER A 49 -13.24 -24.76 -4.91
C SER A 49 -13.23 -23.60 -5.91
N MET A 50 -14.02 -22.54 -5.64
CA MET A 50 -13.98 -21.30 -6.39
C MET A 50 -12.58 -20.67 -6.45
N LEU A 51 -11.73 -20.89 -5.44
CA LEU A 51 -10.35 -20.39 -5.43
C LEU A 51 -9.44 -21.03 -6.50
N GLU A 52 -9.85 -22.14 -7.11
CA GLU A 52 -9.15 -22.73 -8.26
C GLU A 52 -9.28 -21.87 -9.52
N PHE A 53 -10.39 -21.13 -9.64
CA PHE A 53 -10.71 -20.32 -10.81
C PHE A 53 -10.61 -18.81 -10.54
N MET A 54 -10.87 -18.39 -9.30
CA MET A 54 -10.84 -16.99 -8.86
C MET A 54 -10.01 -16.86 -7.57
N PRO A 55 -8.68 -17.04 -7.65
CA PRO A 55 -7.79 -16.95 -6.49
C PRO A 55 -7.78 -15.55 -5.82
N GLU A 56 -8.10 -14.49 -6.56
CA GLU A 56 -8.21 -13.11 -6.10
C GLU A 56 -9.37 -12.89 -5.12
N TYR A 57 -10.36 -13.79 -5.07
CA TYR A 57 -11.46 -13.70 -4.11
C TYR A 57 -11.00 -13.86 -2.66
N LEU A 58 -9.91 -14.57 -2.43
CA LEU A 58 -9.38 -14.77 -1.07
C LEU A 58 -8.85 -13.46 -0.46
N PRO A 59 -7.93 -12.70 -1.10
CA PRO A 59 -7.53 -11.40 -0.57
C PRO A 59 -8.72 -10.44 -0.47
N LEU A 60 -9.67 -10.45 -1.41
CA LEU A 60 -10.89 -9.63 -1.31
C LEU A 60 -11.73 -9.96 -0.07
N ALA A 61 -12.00 -11.24 0.20
CA ALA A 61 -12.77 -11.67 1.36
C ALA A 61 -12.10 -11.32 2.70
N LEU A 62 -10.77 -11.28 2.71
CA LEU A 62 -9.96 -10.94 3.88
C LEU A 62 -9.67 -9.44 4.01
N TYR A 63 -9.97 -8.64 2.98
CA TYR A 63 -9.73 -7.20 3.00
C TYR A 63 -10.45 -6.50 4.16
N GLY A 64 -9.75 -5.60 4.85
CA GLY A 64 -10.24 -4.92 6.06
C GLY A 64 -10.37 -5.81 7.31
N ARG A 65 -10.09 -7.12 7.19
CA ARG A 65 -10.20 -8.11 8.29
C ARG A 65 -8.85 -8.66 8.75
N VAL A 66 -7.76 -8.17 8.15
CA VAL A 66 -6.37 -8.54 8.42
C VAL A 66 -5.61 -7.30 8.86
N GLN A 67 -4.79 -7.44 9.89
CA GLN A 67 -3.90 -6.40 10.37
C GLN A 67 -2.47 -6.93 10.44
N PHE A 68 -1.52 -6.06 10.08
CA PHE A 68 -0.09 -6.32 10.14
C PHE A 68 0.50 -5.54 11.31
N PRO A 69 0.93 -6.21 12.41
CA PRO A 69 1.55 -5.53 13.54
C PRO A 69 2.76 -4.69 13.09
N PRO A 70 2.98 -3.48 13.64
CA PRO A 70 4.07 -2.61 13.20
C PRO A 70 5.45 -3.28 13.20
N LYS A 71 5.73 -4.10 14.24
CA LYS A 71 6.97 -4.88 14.38
C LYS A 71 7.21 -5.89 13.25
N ALA A 72 6.15 -6.32 12.56
CA ALA A 72 6.21 -7.33 11.52
C ALA A 72 6.31 -6.74 10.11
N LYS A 73 5.99 -5.45 9.91
CA LYS A 73 5.98 -4.82 8.57
C LYS A 73 7.33 -4.88 7.88
N GLY A 74 8.42 -4.62 8.62
CA GLY A 74 9.78 -4.72 8.07
C GLY A 74 10.10 -6.13 7.58
N GLN A 75 9.64 -7.15 8.30
CA GLN A 75 9.84 -8.55 7.91
C GLN A 75 9.03 -8.92 6.66
N TRP A 76 7.77 -8.46 6.57
CA TRP A 76 6.95 -8.58 5.35
C TRP A 76 7.61 -7.93 4.13
N HIS A 77 8.15 -6.72 4.30
CA HIS A 77 8.90 -6.04 3.25
C HIS A 77 10.11 -6.87 2.81
N THR A 78 10.89 -7.41 3.75
CA THR A 78 12.05 -8.25 3.43
C THR A 78 11.66 -9.50 2.65
N TRP A 79 10.63 -10.24 3.07
CA TRP A 79 10.17 -11.45 2.39
C TRP A 79 9.68 -11.19 0.97
N LEU A 80 8.93 -10.11 0.77
CA LEU A 80 8.42 -9.74 -0.55
C LEU A 80 9.54 -9.26 -1.48
N ALA A 81 10.50 -8.50 -0.95
CA ALA A 81 11.66 -8.01 -1.71
C ALA A 81 12.63 -9.14 -2.10
N SER A 82 12.93 -10.08 -1.20
CA SER A 82 13.82 -11.22 -1.49
C SER A 82 13.14 -12.33 -2.30
N GLY A 83 11.80 -12.31 -2.36
CA GLY A 83 11.01 -13.39 -2.96
C GLY A 83 11.03 -14.66 -2.10
N GLU A 84 11.34 -14.55 -0.80
CA GLU A 84 11.33 -15.67 0.15
C GLU A 84 9.99 -15.76 0.86
N GLN A 85 9.39 -16.94 0.83
CA GLN A 85 8.15 -17.21 1.56
C GLN A 85 8.48 -17.55 3.04
N PRO A 86 7.76 -16.98 4.01
CA PRO A 86 7.91 -17.34 5.42
C PRO A 86 7.48 -18.79 5.67
N SER A 87 8.01 -19.39 6.74
CA SER A 87 7.40 -20.60 7.31
C SER A 87 6.08 -20.28 8.00
N TRP A 88 5.26 -21.30 8.26
CA TRP A 88 3.99 -21.13 8.97
C TRP A 88 4.16 -20.53 10.37
N ASP A 89 5.19 -20.94 11.09
CA ASP A 89 5.46 -20.45 12.44
C ASP A 89 5.88 -18.97 12.45
N GLU A 90 6.60 -18.52 11.43
CA GLU A 90 6.95 -17.11 11.24
C GLU A 90 5.72 -16.31 10.79
N PHE A 91 4.94 -16.83 9.85
CA PHE A 91 3.75 -16.17 9.32
C PHE A 91 2.69 -15.93 10.40
N LYS A 92 2.37 -16.93 11.23
CA LYS A 92 1.26 -16.84 12.19
C LYS A 92 1.46 -15.77 13.27
N VAL A 93 2.71 -15.32 13.49
CA VAL A 93 3.04 -14.28 14.47
C VAL A 93 3.14 -12.88 13.85
N THR A 94 3.10 -12.78 12.52
CA THR A 94 3.20 -11.51 11.77
C THR A 94 1.88 -10.99 11.24
N VAL A 95 0.77 -11.70 11.46
CA VAL A 95 -0.57 -11.35 10.99
C VAL A 95 -1.59 -11.52 12.11
N ALA A 96 -2.51 -10.57 12.23
CA ALA A 96 -3.67 -10.66 13.11
C ALA A 96 -4.96 -10.67 12.28
N PHE A 97 -5.83 -11.65 12.53
CA PHE A 97 -7.13 -11.78 11.88
C PHE A 97 -8.25 -11.32 12.80
N SER A 98 -9.23 -10.61 12.26
CA SER A 98 -10.47 -10.32 12.99
C SER A 98 -11.26 -11.60 13.30
N ASN A 99 -12.03 -11.59 14.39
CA ASN A 99 -12.88 -12.72 14.79
C ASN A 99 -13.83 -13.16 13.66
N ALA A 100 -14.33 -12.22 12.86
CA ALA A 100 -15.24 -12.47 11.75
C ALA A 100 -14.61 -13.18 10.54
N ALA A 101 -13.27 -13.19 10.45
CA ALA A 101 -12.51 -13.87 9.40
C ALA A 101 -12.03 -15.28 9.83
N LEU A 102 -12.02 -15.59 11.14
CA LEU A 102 -11.53 -16.87 11.64
C LEU A 102 -12.16 -18.11 10.98
N PRO A 103 -13.47 -18.17 10.67
CA PRO A 103 -14.04 -19.31 9.95
C PRO A 103 -13.39 -19.52 8.58
N LEU A 104 -13.23 -18.45 7.79
CA LEU A 104 -12.62 -18.50 6.47
C LEU A 104 -11.14 -18.89 6.57
N VAL A 105 -10.39 -18.25 7.47
CA VAL A 105 -8.96 -18.52 7.69
C VAL A 105 -8.72 -19.99 8.04
N LYS A 106 -9.55 -20.57 8.93
CA LYS A 106 -9.45 -21.99 9.29
C LYS A 106 -9.75 -22.90 8.10
N ALA A 107 -10.76 -22.58 7.31
CA ALA A 107 -11.15 -23.37 6.14
C ALA A 107 -10.06 -23.35 5.06
N VAL A 108 -9.54 -22.17 4.71
CA VAL A 108 -8.45 -22.01 3.74
C VAL A 108 -7.19 -22.70 4.23
N ARG A 109 -6.81 -22.51 5.50
CA ARG A 109 -5.63 -23.17 6.08
C ARG A 109 -5.71 -24.70 6.00
N ALA A 110 -6.90 -25.26 6.21
CA ALA A 110 -7.09 -26.71 6.12
C ALA A 110 -6.86 -27.26 4.70
N GLN A 111 -7.02 -26.42 3.68
CA GLN A 111 -6.76 -26.76 2.28
C GLN A 111 -5.31 -26.43 1.87
N SER A 112 -4.84 -25.21 2.15
CA SER A 112 -3.52 -24.73 1.79
C SER A 112 -3.06 -23.57 2.68
N GLU A 113 -1.99 -23.80 3.44
CA GLU A 113 -1.31 -22.71 4.17
C GLU A 113 -0.67 -21.71 3.19
N ASP A 114 -0.17 -22.17 2.04
CA ASP A 114 0.48 -21.33 1.05
C ASP A 114 -0.50 -20.31 0.44
N GLN A 115 -1.74 -20.71 0.12
CA GLN A 115 -2.76 -19.80 -0.40
C GLN A 115 -3.11 -18.70 0.60
N LEU A 116 -3.19 -19.04 1.89
CA LEU A 116 -3.46 -18.06 2.94
C LEU A 116 -2.31 -17.06 3.08
N MET A 117 -1.07 -17.54 3.03
CA MET A 117 0.11 -16.67 3.08
C MET A 117 0.19 -15.75 1.86
N GLU A 118 -0.09 -16.28 0.66
CA GLU A 118 -0.13 -15.52 -0.59
C GLU A 118 -1.19 -14.41 -0.55
N ALA A 119 -2.42 -14.73 -0.09
CA ALA A 119 -3.46 -13.71 0.06
C ALA A 119 -3.06 -12.62 1.07
N CYS A 120 -2.38 -12.98 2.15
CA CYS A 120 -1.86 -11.99 3.11
C CYS A 120 -0.71 -11.16 2.53
N ALA A 121 0.16 -11.74 1.70
CA ALA A 121 1.17 -11.00 0.94
C ALA A 121 0.52 -9.95 0.03
N VAL A 122 -0.50 -10.34 -0.73
CA VAL A 122 -1.29 -9.43 -1.58
C VAL A 122 -1.92 -8.31 -0.74
N LEU A 123 -2.56 -8.66 0.38
CA LEU A 123 -3.15 -7.67 1.29
C LEU A 123 -2.13 -6.70 1.87
N PHE A 124 -0.93 -7.17 2.21
CA PHE A 124 0.14 -6.29 2.69
C PHE A 124 0.48 -5.24 1.63
N LEU A 125 0.63 -5.65 0.37
CA LEU A 125 0.91 -4.74 -0.75
C LEU A 125 -0.22 -3.73 -0.99
N LEU A 126 -1.48 -4.16 -0.87
CA LEU A 126 -2.66 -3.31 -1.04
C LEU A 126 -2.83 -2.30 0.11
N CYS A 127 -2.54 -2.70 1.35
CA CYS A 127 -2.67 -1.84 2.52
C CYS A 127 -1.45 -0.91 2.71
N HIS A 128 -0.31 -1.27 2.15
CA HIS A 128 0.95 -0.54 2.29
C HIS A 128 1.58 -0.20 0.92
N PRO A 129 0.89 0.55 0.04
CA PRO A 129 1.36 0.80 -1.33
C PRO A 129 2.71 1.54 -1.38
N LYS A 130 2.98 2.44 -0.41
CA LYS A 130 4.27 3.15 -0.29
C LYS A 130 5.43 2.24 0.13
N GLU A 131 5.11 1.13 0.79
CA GLU A 131 6.07 0.14 1.27
C GLU A 131 6.17 -1.05 0.30
N ASN A 132 5.56 -0.97 -0.89
CA ASN A 132 5.55 -2.06 -1.86
C ASN A 132 6.93 -2.19 -2.54
N PRO A 133 7.72 -3.25 -2.23
CA PRO A 133 9.04 -3.42 -2.82
C PRO A 133 8.97 -3.82 -4.31
N LEU A 134 7.84 -4.34 -4.77
CA LEU A 134 7.64 -4.83 -6.13
C LEU A 134 7.38 -3.69 -7.14
N LEU A 135 6.98 -2.50 -6.68
CA LEU A 135 6.77 -1.31 -7.53
C LEU A 135 8.08 -0.59 -7.88
N ARG A 136 9.18 -0.81 -7.15
CA ARG A 136 10.45 -0.08 -7.34
C ARG A 136 11.17 -0.35 -8.66
N GLY A 137 10.60 -1.17 -9.56
CA GLY A 137 11.11 -1.45 -10.90
C GLY A 137 10.56 -0.57 -12.04
N ASN A 138 9.44 0.14 -11.84
CA ASN A 138 8.73 0.82 -12.94
C ASN A 138 8.80 2.36 -12.93
N HIS A 139 9.55 2.98 -12.02
CA HIS A 139 9.64 4.46 -11.94
C HIS A 139 11.00 5.01 -12.39
N ARG A 140 11.65 4.36 -13.36
CA ARG A 140 12.90 4.84 -13.95
C ARG A 140 12.77 5.32 -15.40
N ALA A 141 11.55 5.51 -15.89
CA ALA A 141 11.28 5.89 -17.29
C ALA A 141 10.30 7.07 -17.42
N ASP A 142 10.13 7.91 -16.39
CA ASP A 142 9.23 9.06 -16.48
C ASP A 142 9.80 10.32 -15.80
N ASN A 143 11.12 10.50 -15.89
CA ASN A 143 11.79 11.69 -15.37
C ASN A 143 12.87 12.20 -16.33
N GLU A 144 12.52 12.27 -17.61
CA GLU A 144 13.31 12.98 -18.65
C GLU A 144 12.39 13.88 -19.49
N LEU A 145 11.74 14.84 -18.82
CA LEU A 145 11.48 16.15 -19.40
C LEU A 145 12.06 17.17 -18.41
N ARG A 146 13.39 17.14 -18.27
CA ARG A 146 14.15 18.31 -17.85
C ARG A 146 14.08 19.29 -19.01
N ASP A 147 13.44 20.42 -18.75
CA ASP A 147 13.54 21.63 -19.54
C ASP A 147 15.03 22.02 -19.56
N ASP A 148 15.73 21.66 -20.64
CA ASP A 148 17.03 22.27 -20.97
C ASP A 148 16.70 23.63 -21.60
N GLU A 149 16.45 24.62 -20.73
CA GLU A 149 16.70 26.02 -21.06
C GLU A 149 18.22 26.20 -21.19
N ASP A 150 18.68 26.45 -22.41
CA ASP A 150 19.91 27.16 -22.83
C ASP A 150 20.06 26.88 -24.34
N ASP A 151 20.32 27.77 -25.30
CA ASP A 151 20.81 29.15 -25.33
C ASP A 151 20.85 29.52 -26.83
N ASP A 152 20.16 30.58 -27.27
CA ASP A 152 20.54 31.31 -28.49
C ASP A 152 20.28 32.81 -28.34
N GLY A 153 21.35 33.50 -27.92
CA GLY A 153 21.35 34.93 -27.71
C GLY A 153 21.09 35.78 -28.95
N GLU A 154 20.53 36.96 -28.72
CA GLU A 154 20.62 38.11 -29.62
C GLU A 154 20.56 39.42 -28.80
N ASP A 155 21.58 40.26 -29.02
CA ASP A 155 21.77 41.60 -28.47
C ASP A 155 20.58 42.53 -28.77
N ALA A 156 20.09 43.26 -27.76
CA ALA A 156 19.42 44.55 -27.98
C ALA A 156 19.53 45.45 -26.73
N ASP A 157 20.36 46.47 -26.90
CA ASP A 157 20.47 47.72 -26.18
C ASP A 157 19.14 48.47 -26.00
N ALA A 158 18.83 48.92 -24.77
CA ALA A 158 18.15 50.20 -24.54
C ALA A 158 18.18 50.59 -23.05
N ASP A 159 19.04 51.56 -22.74
CA ASP A 159 18.98 52.37 -21.53
C ASP A 159 17.62 53.06 -21.37
N TYR A 160 16.98 52.93 -20.20
CA TYR A 160 16.13 54.01 -19.68
C TYR A 160 16.20 54.12 -18.15
N HIS A 161 16.81 55.22 -17.72
CA HIS A 161 16.86 55.70 -16.35
C HIS A 161 15.49 56.21 -15.86
N GLY A 162 15.20 55.95 -14.58
CA GLY A 162 14.22 56.68 -13.76
C GLY A 162 13.66 55.75 -12.68
N GLY A 163 13.88 55.88 -11.38
CA GLY A 163 14.21 57.05 -10.58
C GLY A 163 13.25 57.06 -9.38
N ASN A 164 13.83 57.07 -8.18
CA ASN A 164 13.30 57.59 -6.91
C ASN A 164 12.59 56.62 -5.93
N ASP A 165 13.38 56.22 -4.93
CA ASP A 165 13.15 56.20 -3.47
C ASP A 165 11.72 56.29 -2.91
N ARG A 166 11.40 55.35 -2.00
CA ARG A 166 10.78 55.67 -0.69
C ARG A 166 10.94 54.54 0.33
N ASP A 167 11.41 54.96 1.49
CA ASP A 167 11.66 54.31 2.77
C ASP A 167 10.49 53.49 3.35
N GLY A 168 10.82 52.53 4.23
CA GLY A 168 9.84 51.89 5.11
C GLY A 168 10.35 50.68 5.90
N ASP A 169 11.10 50.93 6.97
CA ASP A 169 11.46 50.01 8.07
C ASP A 169 10.30 49.17 8.64
N GLY A 170 10.62 47.96 9.15
CA GLY A 170 9.70 47.17 9.97
C GLY A 170 10.24 45.81 10.43
N ASP A 171 11.15 45.83 11.42
CA ASP A 171 11.55 44.73 12.32
C ASP A 171 10.34 44.03 12.97
N GLY A 172 10.45 42.72 13.26
CA GLY A 172 9.34 41.93 13.81
C GLY A 172 9.64 40.46 14.07
N ASP A 173 10.66 40.18 14.89
CA ASP A 173 10.91 38.94 15.61
C ASP A 173 9.78 38.61 16.59
N ASP A 174 9.23 37.37 16.54
CA ASP A 174 8.67 36.74 17.73
C ASP A 174 8.71 35.20 17.66
N GLN A 175 9.04 34.63 18.81
CA GLN A 175 9.21 33.22 19.09
C GLN A 175 7.86 32.51 19.23
N GLY A 176 7.80 31.26 18.82
CA GLY A 176 6.60 30.41 18.97
C GLY A 176 6.98 28.95 19.21
N ASP A 177 7.75 28.74 20.28
CA ASP A 177 7.96 27.43 20.92
C ASP A 177 6.63 26.96 21.53
N HIS A 178 6.11 25.82 21.08
CA HIS A 178 5.06 25.09 21.79
C HIS A 178 5.16 23.58 21.46
N ASP A 179 6.11 22.93 22.12
CA ASP A 179 5.99 21.53 22.52
C ASP A 179 4.70 21.34 23.32
N MET A 180 3.72 20.62 22.76
CA MET A 180 2.47 20.29 23.45
C MET A 180 2.17 18.79 23.36
N TYR A 181 2.52 18.13 24.45
CA TYR A 181 2.04 16.83 24.97
C TYR A 181 2.60 15.57 24.29
N ASP A 182 3.55 14.87 24.91
CA ASP A 182 3.59 14.14 26.19
C ASP A 182 3.39 12.64 25.98
N GLU A 183 4.52 11.97 26.11
CA GLU A 183 4.70 10.54 26.19
C GLU A 183 4.02 10.01 27.46
N VAL A 184 2.98 9.18 27.32
CA VAL A 184 2.44 8.43 28.45
C VAL A 184 2.54 6.93 28.18
N ARG A 185 3.60 6.34 28.74
CA ARG A 185 3.70 4.90 29.04
C ARG A 185 3.03 4.66 30.40
N PHE A 186 2.25 3.59 30.53
CA PHE A 186 2.46 2.47 31.46
C PHE A 186 1.55 1.31 31.06
#